data_AF-A0A9P7VNT1-F1
#
_entry.id   AF-A0A9P7VNT1-F1
#
_cell.length_a   1.000
_cell.length_b   1.000
_cell.length_c   1.000
_cell.angle_alpha   90.00
_cell.angle_beta   90.00
_cell.angle_gamma   90.00
#
_symmetry.space_group_name_H-M   'P 1'
#
loop_
_entity.id
_entity.type
_entity.pdbx_description
1 polymer ?
#
loop_
_entity_poly.entity_id
_entity_poly.type
_entity_poly.pdbx_seq_one_letter_code
_entity_poly.pdbx_strand_id
1 'polypeptide(L)'
;MFSFIDATGDEHYKAIQWLCKGQTAFWGDNYTLPLLNELEFNRLRFIIFPLLSIGDILWFYNVDEILDYLVQIFKGVKFCHDNLIAHLDLDSDNILFNFLGGRREPAEDTETDVTGPFQSHFPIQYYINNFETEDLDPSSRKITGLSNDCVGRAGEYDREYALEMLLSEPYCPFKVDVWYLD
;
A
#
# COMPACT_ATOMS: atom_id res chain seq x y z
N MET A 1 3.85 6.74 11.52
CA MET A 1 2.67 7.43 10.94
C MET A 1 1.45 7.01 11.75
N PHE A 2 0.50 7.91 12.00
CA PHE A 2 -0.77 7.57 12.67
C PHE A 2 -1.89 7.64 11.63
N SER A 3 -2.69 6.58 11.48
CA SER A 3 -3.98 6.65 10.77
C SER A 3 -5.12 6.76 11.79
N PHE A 4 -6.13 7.53 11.45
CA PHE A 4 -7.36 7.69 12.24
C PHE A 4 -8.47 6.86 11.60
N ILE A 5 -9.16 6.06 12.40
CA ILE A 5 -10.33 5.29 11.95
C ILE A 5 -11.53 5.75 12.77
N ASP A 6 -12.58 6.23 12.11
CA ASP A 6 -13.86 6.55 12.73
C ASP A 6 -14.79 5.31 12.79
N ALA A 7 -15.98 5.45 13.38
CA ALA A 7 -16.92 4.34 13.58
C ALA A 7 -17.48 3.72 12.29
N THR A 8 -17.15 4.27 11.11
CA THR A 8 -17.50 3.75 9.78
C THR A 8 -16.36 3.00 9.10
N GLY A 9 -15.11 3.09 9.60
CA GLY A 9 -13.94 2.41 9.05
C GLY A 9 -13.70 0.97 9.56
N ASP A 10 -14.78 0.26 9.90
CA ASP A 10 -14.69 -1.09 10.51
C ASP A 10 -14.08 -2.12 9.53
N GLU A 11 -14.34 -1.98 8.23
CA GLU A 11 -13.80 -2.89 7.21
C GLU A 11 -12.31 -2.68 6.96
N HIS A 12 -11.88 -1.43 6.78
CA HIS A 12 -10.46 -1.08 6.72
C HIS A 12 -9.70 -1.62 7.93
N TYR A 13 -10.27 -1.45 9.13
CA TYR A 13 -9.68 -1.96 10.35
C TYR A 13 -9.63 -3.49 10.39
N LYS A 14 -10.68 -4.18 9.95
CA LYS A 14 -10.69 -5.66 9.85
C LYS A 14 -9.62 -6.16 8.88
N ALA A 15 -9.45 -5.51 7.73
CA ALA A 15 -8.39 -5.84 6.78
C ALA A 15 -7.00 -5.68 7.42
N ILE A 16 -6.75 -4.58 8.12
CA ILE A 16 -5.51 -4.37 8.88
C ILE A 16 -5.32 -5.45 9.95
N GLN A 17 -6.34 -5.77 10.74
CA GLN A 17 -6.25 -6.82 11.76
C GLN A 17 -5.92 -8.18 11.15
N TRP A 18 -6.46 -8.47 9.96
CA TRP A 18 -6.27 -9.75 9.28
C TRP A 18 -4.89 -9.87 8.64
N LEU A 19 -4.51 -8.89 7.81
CA LEU A 19 -3.30 -8.94 7.00
C LEU A 19 -2.06 -8.52 7.79
N CYS A 20 -2.19 -7.49 8.62
CA CYS A 20 -1.03 -6.77 9.16
C CYS A 20 -0.68 -7.18 10.60
N LYS A 21 -1.48 -8.00 11.29
CA LYS A 21 -1.26 -8.32 12.71
C LYS A 21 -0.80 -9.76 12.94
N GLY A 22 -0.04 -9.95 14.03
CA GLY A 22 0.28 -11.27 14.54
C GLY A 22 1.14 -12.07 13.56
N GLN A 23 0.90 -13.37 13.45
CA GLN A 23 1.72 -14.26 12.63
C GLN A 23 1.58 -13.97 11.12
N THR A 24 0.40 -13.56 10.66
CA THR A 24 0.12 -13.23 9.25
C THR A 24 1.06 -12.15 8.74
N ALA A 25 1.31 -11.13 9.56
CA ALA A 25 2.21 -10.00 9.25
C ALA A 25 3.65 -10.41 8.91
N PHE A 26 4.07 -11.60 9.34
CA PHE A 26 5.44 -12.10 9.19
C PHE A 26 5.54 -13.25 8.17
N TRP A 27 4.48 -13.52 7.40
CA TRP A 27 4.58 -14.47 6.28
C TRP A 27 5.47 -13.87 5.19
N GLY A 28 6.34 -14.70 4.60
CA GLY A 28 7.42 -14.22 3.72
C GLY A 28 6.95 -13.64 2.38
N ASP A 29 5.68 -13.83 2.04
CA ASP A 29 4.99 -13.29 0.87
C ASP A 29 4.00 -12.17 1.22
N ASN A 30 3.87 -11.82 2.50
CA ASN A 30 3.05 -10.70 2.95
C ASN A 30 3.87 -9.41 2.94
N TYR A 31 3.58 -8.56 1.95
CA TYR A 31 4.17 -7.22 1.82
C TYR A 31 3.21 -6.12 2.28
N THR A 32 2.25 -6.43 3.15
CA THR A 32 1.43 -5.39 3.80
C THR A 32 2.18 -4.79 4.98
N LEU A 33 1.97 -3.50 5.25
CA LEU A 33 2.66 -2.79 6.33
C LEU A 33 2.35 -3.42 7.70
N PRO A 34 3.33 -4.01 8.41
CA PRO A 34 3.04 -4.76 9.63
C PRO A 34 2.57 -3.84 10.76
N LEU A 35 1.48 -4.23 11.41
CA LEU A 35 0.93 -3.57 12.59
C LEU A 35 1.80 -3.88 13.81
N LEU A 36 2.43 -2.85 14.39
CA LEU A 36 3.26 -3.00 15.58
C LEU A 36 2.43 -3.03 16.87
N ASN A 37 1.47 -2.11 16.98
CA ASN A 37 0.68 -1.97 18.19
C ASN A 37 -0.61 -1.17 17.96
N GLU A 38 -1.52 -1.25 18.91
CA GLU A 38 -2.78 -0.52 18.91
C GLU A 38 -3.02 0.09 20.29
N LEU A 39 -3.50 1.33 20.31
CA LEU A 39 -3.85 2.02 21.53
C LEU A 39 -5.29 2.52 21.44
N GLU A 40 -6.05 2.34 22.51
CA GLU A 40 -7.37 2.94 22.64
C GLU A 40 -7.31 4.05 23.69
N PHE A 41 -7.74 5.25 23.33
CA PHE A 41 -7.82 6.38 24.24
C PHE A 41 -9.00 7.26 23.88
N ASN A 42 -9.88 7.55 24.84
CA ASN A 42 -11.08 8.38 24.65
C ASN A 42 -11.96 7.96 23.45
N ARG A 43 -12.18 6.65 23.26
CA ARG A 43 -12.93 6.06 22.12
C ARG A 43 -12.28 6.27 20.76
N LEU A 44 -11.05 6.78 20.70
CA LEU A 44 -10.23 6.80 19.50
C LEU A 44 -9.31 5.58 19.51
N ARG A 45 -9.18 4.93 18.36
CA ARG A 45 -8.21 3.86 18.14
C ARG A 45 -7.03 4.42 17.34
N PHE A 46 -5.83 4.23 17.88
CA PHE A 46 -4.57 4.59 17.25
C PHE A 46 -3.88 3.33 16.79
N ILE A 47 -3.56 3.28 15.50
CA ILE A 47 -2.82 2.18 14.88
C ILE A 47 -1.38 2.61 14.72
N ILE A 48 -0.45 1.78 15.20
CA ILE A 48 0.98 2.07 15.23
C ILE A 48 1.69 1.18 14.21
N PHE A 49 2.28 1.82 13.21
CA PHE A 49 3.10 1.19 12.18
C PHE A 49 4.58 1.58 12.31
N PRO A 50 5.51 0.84 11.68
CA PRO A 50 6.89 1.28 11.53
C PRO A 50 6.95 2.64 10.83
N LEU A 51 7.97 3.43 11.15
CA LEU A 51 8.27 4.64 10.40
C LEU A 51 9.05 4.26 9.14
N LEU A 52 8.44 4.45 7.98
CA LEU A 52 9.00 4.16 6.66
C LEU A 52 8.99 5.43 5.79
N SER A 53 9.72 5.41 4.68
CA SER A 53 9.70 6.50 3.70
C SER A 53 8.56 6.31 2.70
N ILE A 54 7.98 7.43 2.27
CA ILE A 54 7.09 7.52 1.11
C ILE A 54 7.96 7.78 -0.13
N GLY A 55 7.55 7.20 -1.26
CA GLY A 55 8.27 7.24 -2.51
C GLY A 55 7.71 8.27 -3.48
N ASP A 56 7.99 9.56 -3.28
CA ASP A 56 7.57 10.59 -4.26
C ASP A 56 8.26 10.42 -5.63
N ILE A 57 9.35 9.64 -5.70
CA ILE A 57 9.91 9.01 -6.91
C ILE A 57 10.79 7.86 -6.40
N LEU A 58 10.51 6.63 -6.81
CA LEU A 58 11.43 5.51 -6.60
C LEU A 58 12.65 5.70 -7.52
N TRP A 59 13.73 6.25 -6.98
CA TRP A 59 15.01 6.25 -7.69
C TRP A 59 15.59 4.85 -7.65
N PHE A 60 15.42 4.15 -8.77
CA PHE A 60 16.09 2.90 -9.05
C PHE A 60 17.42 3.19 -9.73
N TYR A 61 18.50 2.56 -9.27
CA TYR A 61 19.83 2.75 -9.83
C TYR A 61 20.17 1.71 -10.90
N ASN A 62 19.47 0.59 -10.90
CA ASN A 62 19.65 -0.49 -11.86
C ASN A 62 18.33 -1.24 -12.09
N VAL A 63 18.32 -2.10 -13.12
CA VAL A 63 17.13 -2.88 -13.49
C VAL A 63 16.76 -3.91 -12.42
N ASP A 64 17.73 -4.44 -11.68
CA ASP A 64 17.46 -5.43 -10.63
C ASP A 64 16.63 -4.82 -9.49
N GLU A 65 16.84 -3.55 -9.14
CA GLU A 65 16.02 -2.84 -8.14
C GLU A 65 14.57 -2.63 -8.62
N ILE A 66 14.37 -2.34 -9.92
CA ILE A 66 13.03 -2.22 -10.51
C ILE A 66 12.31 -3.57 -10.46
N LEU A 67 13.00 -4.63 -10.88
CA LEU A 67 12.44 -5.98 -10.89
C LEU A 67 12.14 -6.47 -9.47
N ASP A 68 13.02 -6.19 -8.51
CA ASP A 68 12.79 -6.54 -7.11
C ASP A 68 11.57 -5.79 -6.54
N TYR A 69 11.46 -4.48 -6.80
CA TYR A 69 10.28 -3.70 -6.46
C TYR A 69 8.99 -4.32 -7.02
N LEU A 70 8.92 -4.54 -8.34
CA LEU A 70 7.74 -5.10 -8.99
C LEU A 70 7.37 -6.48 -8.41
N VAL A 71 8.37 -7.34 -8.17
CA VAL A 71 8.15 -8.66 -7.56
C VAL A 71 7.56 -8.54 -6.16
N GLN A 72 8.06 -7.61 -5.33
CA GLN A 72 7.54 -7.40 -3.98
C GLN A 72 6.10 -6.88 -4.01
N ILE A 73 5.80 -5.88 -4.84
CA ILE A 73 4.44 -5.33 -4.98
C ILE A 73 3.46 -6.38 -5.51
N PHE A 74 3.83 -7.13 -6.55
CA PHE A 74 2.96 -8.18 -7.10
C PHE A 74 2.69 -9.29 -6.10
N LYS A 75 3.69 -9.69 -5.29
CA LYS A 75 3.49 -10.64 -4.20
C LYS A 75 2.55 -10.08 -3.13
N GLY A 76 2.73 -8.82 -2.74
CA GLY A 76 1.86 -8.15 -1.78
C GLY A 76 0.40 -8.09 -2.24
N VAL A 77 0.15 -7.64 -3.47
CA VAL A 77 -1.20 -7.57 -4.05
C VAL A 77 -1.81 -8.96 -4.17
N LYS A 78 -1.03 -9.94 -4.67
CA LYS A 78 -1.47 -11.34 -4.70
C LYS A 78 -1.84 -11.85 -3.30
N PHE A 79 -1.05 -11.55 -2.28
CA PHE A 79 -1.31 -11.95 -0.91
C PHE A 79 -2.65 -11.39 -0.41
N CYS A 80 -2.92 -10.11 -0.66
CA CYS A 80 -4.21 -9.49 -0.35
C CYS A 80 -5.36 -10.20 -1.08
N HIS A 81 -5.19 -10.47 -2.38
CA HIS A 81 -6.21 -11.12 -3.21
C HIS A 81 -6.50 -12.56 -2.79
N ASP A 82 -5.47 -13.33 -2.43
CA ASP A 82 -5.60 -14.69 -1.89
C ASP A 82 -6.37 -14.70 -0.55
N ASN A 83 -6.32 -13.58 0.19
CA ASN A 83 -7.09 -13.33 1.42
C ASN A 83 -8.43 -12.62 1.16
N LEU A 84 -8.87 -12.51 -0.10
CA LEU A 84 -10.13 -11.88 -0.52
C LEU A 84 -10.24 -10.40 -0.18
N ILE A 85 -9.11 -9.70 -0.09
CA ILE A 85 -9.05 -8.25 0.17
C ILE A 85 -8.51 -7.56 -1.08
N ALA A 86 -9.31 -6.64 -1.64
CA ALA A 86 -8.85 -5.69 -2.65
C ALA A 86 -8.37 -4.40 -1.97
N HIS A 87 -7.37 -3.75 -2.55
CA HIS A 87 -6.75 -2.56 -1.98
C HIS A 87 -7.49 -1.27 -2.37
N LEU A 88 -7.95 -1.17 -3.61
CA LEU A 88 -8.72 -0.08 -4.23
C LEU A 88 -8.05 1.31 -4.28
N ASP A 89 -6.94 1.50 -3.60
CA ASP A 89 -6.18 2.76 -3.64
C ASP A 89 -4.68 2.50 -3.90
N LEU A 90 -4.34 1.57 -4.80
CA LEU A 90 -2.93 1.26 -5.09
C LEU A 90 -2.29 2.40 -5.88
N ASP A 91 -1.42 3.14 -5.21
CA ASP A 91 -0.68 4.25 -5.80
C ASP A 91 0.69 4.39 -5.10
N SER A 92 1.62 5.13 -5.71
CA SER A 92 2.99 5.29 -5.19
C SER A 92 3.04 5.82 -3.75
N ASP A 93 2.10 6.69 -3.36
CA ASP A 93 2.03 7.25 -2.02
C ASP A 93 1.66 6.22 -0.94
N ASN A 94 1.00 5.14 -1.37
CA ASN A 94 0.56 4.04 -0.51
C ASN A 94 1.57 2.88 -0.50
N ILE A 95 2.71 3.04 -1.16
CA ILE A 95 3.81 2.10 -1.16
C ILE A 95 4.98 2.71 -0.38
N LEU A 96 5.22 2.13 0.79
CA LEU A 96 6.26 2.57 1.72
C LEU A 96 7.49 1.68 1.61
N PHE A 97 8.66 2.18 2.02
CA PHE A 97 9.87 1.36 2.03
C PHE A 97 10.82 1.67 3.18
N ASN A 98 11.64 0.68 3.53
CA ASN A 98 12.55 0.65 4.69
C ASN A 98 13.81 1.51 4.56
N PHE A 99 13.81 2.55 3.72
CA PHE A 99 14.96 3.42 3.53
C PHE A 99 14.59 4.87 3.83
N LEU A 100 15.13 5.40 4.93
CA LEU A 100 14.85 6.74 5.42
C LEU A 100 16.17 7.50 5.63
N GLY A 101 16.31 8.66 5.00
CA GLY A 101 17.38 9.62 5.28
C GLY A 101 18.72 9.38 4.56
N GLY A 102 18.83 8.43 3.62
CA GLY A 102 20.00 8.33 2.75
C GLY A 102 19.94 9.31 1.57
N ARG A 103 21.11 9.70 1.05
CA ARG A 103 21.22 10.53 -0.17
C ARG A 103 20.51 9.80 -1.32
N ARG A 104 19.46 10.42 -1.88
CA ARG A 104 18.73 9.90 -3.05
C ARG A 104 19.43 10.25 -4.37
N GLU A 105 20.26 11.29 -4.34
CA GLU A 105 21.03 11.75 -5.50
C GLU A 105 22.54 11.76 -5.22
N PRO A 106 23.38 11.37 -6.20
CA PRO A 106 24.83 11.54 -6.10
C PRO A 106 25.19 13.03 -5.93
N ALA A 107 26.30 13.33 -5.27
CA ALA A 107 26.76 14.71 -5.16
C ALA A 107 27.26 15.16 -6.52
N GLU A 108 26.73 16.28 -7.04
CA GLU A 108 27.18 16.87 -8.31
C GLU A 108 28.70 17.19 -8.31
N ASP A 109 29.32 17.29 -7.11
CA ASP A 109 30.61 17.94 -6.93
C ASP A 109 31.77 17.02 -6.46
N THR A 110 31.56 15.72 -6.26
CA THR A 110 32.64 14.82 -5.82
C THR A 110 33.01 13.82 -6.90
N GLU A 111 34.20 14.01 -7.47
CA GLU A 111 34.89 13.01 -8.26
C GLU A 111 34.84 11.66 -7.53
N THR A 112 34.20 10.68 -8.17
CA THR A 112 34.09 9.29 -7.72
C THR A 112 33.42 9.11 -6.36
N ASP A 113 32.08 9.04 -6.34
CA ASP A 113 31.37 8.34 -5.28
C ASP A 113 31.72 6.83 -5.37
N VAL A 114 32.86 6.46 -4.79
CA VAL A 114 33.44 5.10 -4.81
C VAL A 114 32.47 4.07 -4.20
N THR A 115 31.54 4.54 -3.37
CA THR A 115 30.52 3.75 -2.72
C THR A 115 29.29 3.54 -3.59
N GLY A 116 29.00 4.37 -4.60
CA GLY A 116 27.69 4.36 -5.24
C GLY A 116 26.57 4.69 -4.24
N PRO A 117 25.30 4.66 -4.68
CA PRO A 117 24.18 5.09 -3.85
C PRO A 117 23.99 4.15 -2.66
N PHE A 118 23.97 4.71 -1.45
CA PHE A 118 23.86 3.99 -0.18
C PHE A 118 22.69 2.98 -0.16
N GLN A 119 21.60 3.28 -0.87
CA GLN A 119 20.43 2.42 -1.04
C GLN A 119 20.78 1.04 -1.64
N SER A 120 21.68 0.99 -2.63
CA SER A 120 22.02 -0.24 -3.36
C SER A 120 22.81 -1.27 -2.53
N HIS A 121 23.26 -0.90 -1.33
CA HIS A 121 24.04 -1.79 -0.45
C HIS A 121 23.19 -2.62 0.51
N PHE A 122 21.88 -2.35 0.59
CA PHE A 122 20.99 -3.03 1.52
C PHE A 122 19.72 -3.47 0.80
N PRO A 123 19.14 -4.63 1.16
CA PRO A 123 17.84 -5.04 0.62
C PRO A 123 16.76 -4.02 0.97
N ILE A 124 16.16 -3.44 -0.07
CA ILE A 124 15.01 -2.56 0.09
C ILE A 124 13.76 -3.43 0.20
N GLN A 125 12.94 -3.12 1.20
CA GLN A 125 11.68 -3.80 1.42
C GLN A 125 10.53 -2.81 1.25
N TYR A 126 9.61 -3.15 0.36
CA TYR A 126 8.44 -2.36 0.02
C TYR A 126 7.21 -2.89 0.75
N TYR A 127 6.32 -1.99 1.15
CA TYR A 127 5.16 -2.29 1.95
C TYR A 127 3.93 -1.56 1.41
N ILE A 128 2.87 -2.31 1.16
CA ILE A 128 1.55 -1.81 0.79
C ILE A 128 0.85 -1.32 2.06
N ASN A 129 0.28 -0.13 2.01
CA ASN A 129 -0.42 0.51 3.12
C ASN A 129 -1.71 1.20 2.64
N ASN A 130 -2.58 1.60 3.56
CA ASN A 130 -3.76 2.42 3.28
C ASN A 130 -4.80 1.73 2.40
N PHE A 131 -5.27 0.57 2.87
CA PHE A 131 -6.31 -0.21 2.19
C PHE A 131 -7.67 0.50 2.23
N GLU A 132 -8.21 0.93 1.09
CA GLU A 132 -9.61 1.36 1.05
C GLU A 132 -10.44 0.10 0.76
N THR A 133 -11.01 -0.55 1.80
CA THR A 133 -11.69 -1.86 1.64
C THR A 133 -13.17 -1.77 1.97
N GLU A 134 -14.00 -2.50 1.23
CA GLU A 134 -15.40 -2.78 1.59
C GLU A 134 -15.63 -4.29 1.85
N ASP A 135 -16.67 -4.60 2.63
CA ASP A 135 -17.16 -5.96 2.84
C ASP A 135 -17.81 -6.48 1.55
N LEU A 136 -17.00 -7.12 0.71
CA LEU A 136 -17.45 -7.67 -0.56
C LEU A 136 -18.32 -8.89 -0.30
N ASP A 137 -19.57 -8.87 -0.79
CA ASP A 137 -20.38 -10.10 -0.88
C ASP A 137 -19.55 -11.17 -1.64
N PRO A 138 -19.18 -12.29 -0.98
CA PRO A 138 -18.30 -13.30 -1.57
C PRO A 138 -18.85 -13.90 -2.86
N SER A 139 -20.17 -13.80 -3.08
CA SER A 139 -20.89 -14.36 -4.22
C SER A 139 -20.92 -13.45 -5.44
N SER A 140 -20.89 -12.13 -5.26
CA SER A 140 -20.88 -11.15 -6.35
C SER A 140 -19.52 -10.52 -6.59
N ARG A 141 -18.72 -10.25 -5.54
CA ARG A 141 -17.39 -9.58 -5.58
C ARG A 141 -17.36 -8.38 -6.52
N LYS A 142 -18.38 -7.53 -6.43
CA LYS A 142 -18.50 -6.35 -7.27
C LYS A 142 -18.82 -5.12 -6.44
N ILE A 143 -18.24 -4.00 -6.86
CA ILE A 143 -18.46 -2.67 -6.29
C ILE A 143 -18.88 -1.71 -7.40
N THR A 144 -19.34 -0.51 -7.03
CA THR A 144 -19.76 0.55 -7.95
C THR A 144 -19.20 1.89 -7.50
N GLY A 145 -18.77 2.72 -8.44
CA GLY A 145 -18.22 4.05 -8.14
C GLY A 145 -16.72 4.05 -7.85
N LEU A 146 -16.22 5.22 -7.44
CA LEU A 146 -14.81 5.45 -7.14
C LEU A 146 -14.45 4.96 -5.73
N SER A 147 -13.16 4.76 -5.47
CA SER A 147 -12.69 4.19 -4.20
C SER A 147 -13.10 5.02 -2.99
N ASN A 148 -13.01 6.35 -3.07
CA ASN A 148 -13.49 7.26 -2.03
C ASN A 148 -15.00 7.18 -1.80
N ASP A 149 -15.79 7.02 -2.86
CA ASP A 149 -17.25 6.85 -2.77
C ASP A 149 -17.60 5.53 -2.07
N CYS A 150 -16.89 4.45 -2.41
CA CYS A 150 -17.07 3.12 -1.79
C CYS A 150 -16.82 3.19 -0.28
N VAL A 151 -15.78 3.89 0.17
CA VAL A 151 -15.51 4.02 1.62
C VAL A 151 -16.25 5.19 2.29
N GLY A 152 -17.18 5.85 1.59
CA GLY A 152 -17.98 6.96 2.13
C GLY A 152 -17.18 8.24 2.41
N ARG A 153 -16.02 8.40 1.79
CA ARG A 153 -15.12 9.54 1.98
C ARG A 153 -15.48 10.68 1.04
N ALA A 154 -15.98 11.78 1.61
CA ALA A 154 -16.31 12.98 0.85
C ALA A 154 -15.06 13.66 0.25
N GLY A 155 -15.13 14.04 -1.03
CA GLY A 155 -14.08 14.76 -1.74
C GLY A 155 -14.02 14.38 -3.22
N GLU A 156 -13.24 15.13 -4.01
CA GLU A 156 -12.87 14.68 -5.36
C GLU A 156 -11.81 13.58 -5.25
N TYR A 157 -11.95 12.54 -6.08
CA TYR A 157 -10.92 11.52 -6.22
C TYR A 157 -9.85 12.05 -7.17
N ASP A 158 -8.65 12.29 -6.65
CA ASP A 158 -7.56 12.95 -7.38
C ASP A 158 -6.51 11.96 -7.93
N ARG A 159 -6.79 10.65 -7.87
CA ARG A 159 -5.91 9.62 -8.45
C ARG A 159 -6.39 9.22 -9.84
N GLU A 160 -5.48 8.59 -10.59
CA GLU A 160 -5.86 7.86 -11.80
C GLU A 160 -6.87 6.75 -11.45
N TYR A 161 -7.71 6.39 -12.41
CA TYR A 161 -8.76 5.41 -12.21
C TYR A 161 -8.98 4.58 -13.47
N ALA A 162 -9.34 3.31 -13.24
CA ALA A 162 -9.77 2.43 -14.30
C ALA A 162 -11.13 2.90 -14.85
N LEU A 163 -11.35 2.78 -16.16
CA LEU A 163 -12.55 3.31 -16.82
C LEU A 163 -13.84 2.69 -16.25
N GLU A 164 -13.80 1.42 -15.84
CA GLU A 164 -14.92 0.73 -15.20
C GLU A 164 -15.39 1.39 -13.89
N MET A 165 -14.52 2.10 -13.18
CA MET A 165 -14.86 2.78 -11.92
C MET A 165 -15.78 3.98 -12.15
N LEU A 166 -15.74 4.57 -13.36
CA LEU A 166 -16.65 5.65 -13.77
C LEU A 166 -18.01 5.15 -14.25
N LEU A 167 -18.14 3.84 -14.50
CA LEU A 167 -19.40 3.27 -14.94
C LEU A 167 -20.30 3.06 -13.73
N SER A 168 -21.60 3.29 -13.91
CA SER A 168 -22.61 2.93 -12.89
C SER A 168 -22.84 1.42 -12.77
N GLU A 169 -22.09 0.62 -13.53
CA GLU A 169 -22.21 -0.84 -13.56
C GLU A 169 -21.25 -1.49 -12.57
N PRO A 170 -21.67 -2.54 -11.83
CA PRO A 170 -20.80 -3.18 -10.86
C PRO A 170 -19.58 -3.87 -11.49
N TYR A 171 -18.38 -3.59 -10.98
CA TYR A 171 -17.10 -4.08 -11.48
C TYR A 171 -16.31 -4.86 -10.43
N CYS A 172 -15.30 -5.62 -10.88
CA CYS A 172 -14.49 -6.47 -10.01
C CYS A 172 -13.36 -5.66 -9.36
N PRO A 173 -13.32 -5.50 -8.02
CA PRO A 173 -12.33 -4.66 -7.34
C PRO A 173 -10.90 -5.20 -7.50
N PHE A 174 -10.74 -6.53 -7.55
CA PHE A 174 -9.44 -7.18 -7.81
C PHE A 174 -8.85 -6.86 -9.18
N LYS A 175 -9.69 -6.55 -10.19
CA LYS A 175 -9.19 -6.17 -11.51
C LYS A 175 -8.69 -4.73 -11.53
N VAL A 176 -9.30 -3.86 -10.73
CA VAL A 176 -8.85 -2.49 -10.56
C VAL A 176 -7.47 -2.46 -9.90
N ASP A 177 -7.23 -3.28 -8.87
CA ASP A 177 -5.90 -3.42 -8.29
C ASP A 177 -4.84 -3.86 -9.31
N VAL A 178 -5.20 -4.74 -10.26
CA VAL A 178 -4.29 -5.16 -11.33
C VAL A 178 -4.08 -4.05 -12.35
N TRP A 179 -5.11 -3.27 -12.66
CA TRP A 179 -4.99 -2.12 -13.57
C TRP A 179 -4.01 -1.07 -13.05
N TYR A 180 -3.98 -0.83 -11.74
CA TYR A 180 -2.98 0.05 -11.11
C TYR A 180 -1.53 -0.45 -11.19
N LEU A 181 -1.32 -1.70 -11.60
CA LEU A 181 0.00 -2.30 -11.75
C LEU A 181 0.50 -2.36 -13.21
N ASP A 182 -0.36 -2.05 -14.18
CA ASP A 182 -0.06 -2.04 -15.62
C ASP A 182 0.59 -0.71 -16.07
#